data_AF-A0A8T7LE57-F1
#
_entry.id   AF-A0A8T7LE57-F1
#
_cell.length_a   1.000
_cell.length_b   1.000
_cell.length_c   1.000
_cell.angle_alpha   90.00
_cell.angle_beta   90.00
_cell.angle_gamma   90.00
#
_symmetry.space_group_name_H-M   'P 1'
#
loop_
_entity.id
_entity.type
_entity.pdbx_description
1 polymer ?
#
loop_
_entity_poly.entity_id
_entity_poly.type
_entity_poly.pdbx_seq_one_letter_code
_entity_poly.pdbx_strand_id
1 'polypeptide(L)'
;MIAAELGDLPLALHLAGGFIERYGSIVTAESYLAGLRAAPFRQLTHDRDSVPGGYRPDVAASFALSYDRLSPDDPTDALALTLLRHAACFAPGESIPRDLILASLELTGTDLDSARRSADALARLTNLGLLESGDQGDVRLHRLLCMFVADIGNLDEARAAVERALIAEARQLAEVRNVAQMLAIQGHLRAIAEHAADTERAVTLFLLLGWHLTILYNWEGVRCRR
;
A
#
# COMPACT_ATOMS: atom_id res chain seq x y z
N MET A 1 25.53 -16.10 -1.64
CA MET A 1 25.41 -14.74 -1.06
C MET A 1 23.98 -14.27 -1.32
N ILE A 2 23.32 -13.60 -0.37
CA ILE A 2 21.89 -13.23 -0.43
C ILE A 2 21.47 -12.62 -1.78
N ALA A 3 22.32 -11.81 -2.40
CA ALA A 3 22.09 -11.22 -3.72
C ALA A 3 21.80 -12.26 -4.83
N ALA A 4 22.58 -13.35 -4.87
CA ALA A 4 22.40 -14.41 -5.86
C ALA A 4 21.09 -15.20 -5.66
N GLU A 5 20.62 -15.31 -4.42
CA GLU A 5 19.34 -15.97 -4.09
C GLU A 5 18.13 -15.06 -4.33
N LEU A 6 18.33 -13.74 -4.36
CA LEU A 6 17.32 -12.73 -4.69
C LEU A 6 17.39 -12.28 -6.16
N GLY A 7 18.25 -12.93 -6.96
CA GLY A 7 18.40 -12.66 -8.37
C GLY A 7 18.99 -11.30 -8.72
N ASP A 8 19.79 -10.72 -7.83
CA ASP A 8 20.43 -9.39 -7.95
C ASP A 8 19.45 -8.23 -8.21
N LEU A 9 18.18 -8.40 -7.82
CA LEU A 9 17.16 -7.37 -8.00
C LEU A 9 17.33 -6.27 -6.95
N PRO A 10 17.52 -5.00 -7.36
CA PRO A 10 17.75 -3.89 -6.43
C PRO A 10 16.68 -3.75 -5.35
N LEU A 11 15.42 -4.01 -5.69
CA LEU A 11 14.32 -3.97 -4.70
C LEU A 11 14.38 -5.13 -3.71
N ALA A 12 14.59 -6.35 -4.19
CA ALA A 12 14.67 -7.52 -3.31
C ALA A 12 15.86 -7.38 -2.33
N LEU A 13 16.97 -6.85 -2.83
CA LEU A 13 18.13 -6.46 -2.04
C LEU A 13 17.83 -5.32 -1.07
N HIS A 14 17.06 -4.31 -1.47
CA HIS A 14 16.65 -3.23 -0.59
C HIS A 14 15.76 -3.72 0.55
N LEU A 15 14.82 -4.63 0.28
CA LEU A 15 13.94 -5.22 1.28
C LEU A 15 14.70 -6.17 2.21
N ALA A 16 15.54 -7.05 1.65
CA ALA A 16 16.41 -7.91 2.45
C ALA A 16 17.40 -7.08 3.27
N GLY A 17 17.93 -6.00 2.70
CA GLY A 17 18.83 -5.06 3.34
C GLY A 17 18.17 -4.33 4.49
N GLY A 18 17.03 -3.67 4.27
CA GLY A 18 16.26 -2.99 5.32
C GLY A 18 15.77 -3.95 6.40
N PHE A 19 15.41 -5.18 6.02
CA PHE A 19 15.06 -6.23 6.96
C PHE A 19 16.25 -6.64 7.84
N ILE A 20 17.43 -6.89 7.26
CA ILE A 20 18.63 -7.29 8.01
C ILE A 20 19.18 -6.13 8.84
N GLU A 21 19.13 -4.90 8.32
CA GLU A 21 19.53 -3.70 9.05
C GLU A 21 18.66 -3.53 10.30
N ARG A 22 17.35 -3.75 10.17
CA ARG A 22 16.39 -3.54 11.26
C ARG A 22 16.27 -4.72 12.23
N TYR A 23 16.50 -5.95 11.77
CA TYR A 23 16.34 -7.18 12.57
C TYR A 23 17.63 -7.99 12.76
N GLY A 24 18.78 -7.49 12.32
CA GLY A 24 20.06 -8.20 12.33
C GLY A 24 20.58 -8.57 13.72
N SER A 25 20.01 -7.98 14.79
CA SER A 25 20.26 -8.36 16.18
C SER A 25 19.55 -9.65 16.60
N ILE A 26 18.53 -10.08 15.85
CA ILE A 26 17.66 -11.23 16.16
C ILE A 26 17.70 -12.27 15.03
N VAL A 27 17.89 -11.85 13.79
CA VAL A 27 17.87 -12.70 12.59
C VAL A 27 19.23 -12.62 11.90
N THR A 28 19.87 -13.78 11.71
CA THR A 28 21.13 -13.86 10.96
C THR A 28 20.85 -13.91 9.46
N ALA A 29 21.82 -13.50 8.65
CA ALA A 29 21.77 -13.63 7.20
C ALA A 29 21.48 -15.08 6.74
N GLU A 30 21.97 -16.07 7.49
CA GLU A 30 21.76 -17.49 7.22
C GLU A 30 20.33 -17.95 7.56
N SER A 31 19.73 -17.47 8.66
CA SER A 31 18.34 -17.80 8.99
C SER A 31 17.35 -17.11 8.05
N TYR A 32 17.68 -15.89 7.57
CA TYR A 32 16.95 -15.24 6.49
C TYR A 32 16.99 -16.07 5.19
N LEU A 33 18.17 -16.55 4.79
CA LEU A 33 18.33 -17.43 3.62
C LEU A 33 17.58 -18.76 3.76
N ALA A 34 17.62 -19.36 4.95
CA ALA A 34 16.89 -20.60 5.23
C ALA A 34 15.38 -20.38 5.09
N GLY A 35 14.85 -19.26 5.61
CA GLY A 35 13.45 -18.89 5.45
C GLY A 35 13.06 -18.65 3.99
N LEU A 36 13.90 -17.95 3.21
CA LEU A 36 13.67 -17.72 1.79
C LEU A 36 13.60 -19.04 0.98
N ARG A 37 14.37 -20.05 1.38
CA ARG A 37 14.38 -21.39 0.75
C ARG A 37 13.19 -22.26 1.16
N ALA A 38 12.68 -22.06 2.38
CA ALA A 38 11.54 -22.81 2.93
C ALA A 38 10.19 -22.17 2.58
N ALA A 39 10.16 -20.94 2.06
CA ALA A 39 8.93 -20.22 1.77
C ALA A 39 8.03 -20.99 0.77
N PRO A 40 6.76 -21.28 1.11
CA PRO A 40 5.87 -22.09 0.26
C PRO A 40 5.62 -21.44 -1.11
N PHE A 41 5.70 -20.11 -1.20
CA PHE A 41 5.58 -19.39 -2.46
C PHE A 41 6.71 -19.70 -3.46
N ARG A 42 7.92 -20.01 -2.99
CA ARG A 42 9.04 -20.46 -3.85
C ARG A 42 8.74 -21.83 -4.47
N GLN A 43 7.95 -22.67 -3.80
CA GLN A 43 7.53 -23.97 -4.29
C GLN A 43 6.35 -23.85 -5.28
N LEU A 44 5.43 -22.92 -5.03
CA LEU A 44 4.30 -22.63 -5.93
C LEU A 44 4.74 -21.97 -7.24
N THR A 45 5.84 -21.21 -7.24
CA THR A 45 6.36 -20.48 -8.40
C THR A 45 7.54 -21.18 -9.11
N HIS A 46 7.80 -22.46 -8.78
CA HIS A 46 8.81 -23.27 -9.47
C HIS A 46 8.41 -23.61 -10.92
N ASP A 47 7.13 -23.45 -11.25
CA ASP A 47 6.63 -23.38 -12.62
C ASP A 47 6.99 -21.99 -13.19
N ARG A 48 8.20 -21.92 -13.77
CA ARG A 48 8.88 -20.70 -14.24
C ARG A 48 8.08 -19.82 -15.22
N ASP A 49 6.98 -20.33 -15.78
CA ASP A 49 6.22 -19.69 -16.85
C ASP A 49 4.85 -19.15 -16.40
N SER A 50 4.47 -19.29 -15.12
CA SER A 50 3.07 -19.11 -14.71
C SER A 50 2.89 -18.30 -13.41
N VAL A 51 3.67 -17.24 -13.18
CA VAL A 51 3.33 -16.27 -12.12
C VAL A 51 2.50 -15.14 -12.75
N PRO A 52 1.19 -15.04 -12.48
CA PRO A 52 0.39 -13.91 -12.92
C PRO A 52 0.95 -12.66 -12.21
N GLY A 53 1.54 -11.73 -12.95
CA GLY A 53 2.04 -10.47 -12.38
C GLY A 53 3.54 -10.18 -12.54
N GLY A 54 4.31 -11.01 -13.24
CA GLY A 54 5.61 -10.59 -13.79
C GLY A 54 6.74 -10.28 -12.78
N TYR A 55 6.60 -10.64 -11.50
CA TYR A 55 7.72 -10.64 -10.55
C TYR A 55 8.43 -12.00 -10.53
N ARG A 56 9.74 -11.98 -10.26
CA ARG A 56 10.54 -13.21 -10.14
C ARG A 56 10.18 -13.98 -8.85
N PRO A 57 10.21 -15.33 -8.87
CA PRO A 57 9.95 -16.20 -7.70
C PRO A 57 10.68 -15.80 -6.43
N ASP A 58 11.92 -15.34 -6.58
CA ASP A 58 12.80 -14.98 -5.47
C ASP A 58 12.32 -13.71 -4.73
N VAL A 59 11.68 -12.78 -5.44
CA VAL A 59 11.10 -11.56 -4.86
C VAL A 59 9.81 -11.91 -4.12
N ALA A 60 8.96 -12.75 -4.72
CA ALA A 60 7.74 -13.25 -4.08
C ALA A 60 8.05 -13.96 -2.77
N ALA A 61 9.10 -14.78 -2.74
CA ALA A 61 9.56 -15.47 -1.53
C ALA A 61 9.99 -14.49 -0.43
N SER A 62 10.65 -13.37 -0.79
CA SER A 62 11.04 -12.35 0.18
C SER A 62 9.83 -11.62 0.77
N PHE A 63 8.80 -11.35 -0.04
CA PHE A 63 7.54 -10.76 0.43
C PHE A 63 6.76 -11.73 1.32
N ALA A 64 6.64 -12.99 0.90
CA ALA A 64 5.97 -14.03 1.67
C ALA A 64 6.60 -14.17 3.05
N LEU A 65 7.93 -14.13 3.17
CA LEU A 65 8.61 -14.23 4.47
C LEU A 65 8.26 -13.08 5.44
N SER A 66 8.09 -11.85 4.94
CA SER A 66 7.64 -10.73 5.76
C SER A 66 6.12 -10.79 6.04
N TYR A 67 5.34 -11.26 5.08
CA TYR A 67 3.88 -11.41 5.19
C TYR A 67 3.48 -12.52 6.18
N ASP A 68 4.14 -13.68 6.13
CA ASP A 68 3.88 -14.85 6.98
C ASP A 68 4.20 -14.60 8.47
N ARG A 69 4.83 -13.46 8.79
CA ARG A 69 5.05 -13.00 10.16
C ARG A 69 3.83 -12.31 10.78
N LEU A 70 2.82 -11.99 9.98
CA LEU A 70 1.55 -11.44 10.46
C LEU A 70 0.64 -12.58 10.89
N SER A 71 0.30 -12.62 12.18
CA SER A 71 -0.63 -13.61 12.71
C SER A 71 -2.07 -13.10 12.70
N PRO A 72 -3.02 -13.75 12.02
CA PRO A 72 -4.44 -13.35 12.06
C PRO A 72 -5.07 -13.42 13.46
N ASP A 73 -4.47 -14.19 14.38
CA ASP A 73 -4.95 -14.35 15.75
C ASP A 73 -4.52 -13.19 16.66
N ASP A 74 -3.49 -12.43 16.27
CA ASP A 74 -3.13 -11.19 16.96
C ASP A 74 -3.96 -10.03 16.38
N PRO A 75 -4.67 -9.24 17.22
CA PRO A 75 -5.57 -8.20 16.73
C PRO A 75 -4.85 -7.06 15.99
N THR A 76 -3.58 -6.80 16.30
CA THR A 76 -2.77 -5.79 15.60
C THR A 76 -2.39 -6.29 14.22
N ASP A 77 -1.92 -7.53 14.13
CA ASP A 77 -1.54 -8.17 12.88
C ASP A 77 -2.77 -8.41 11.97
N ALA A 78 -3.92 -8.77 12.54
CA ALA A 78 -5.18 -8.85 11.79
C ALA A 78 -5.57 -7.50 11.18
N LEU A 79 -5.46 -6.41 11.94
CA LEU A 79 -5.71 -5.06 11.44
C LEU A 79 -4.64 -4.63 10.42
N ALA A 80 -3.39 -5.02 10.62
CA ALA A 80 -2.30 -4.78 9.67
C ALA A 80 -2.53 -5.51 8.34
N LEU A 81 -3.03 -6.75 8.36
CA LEU A 81 -3.41 -7.49 7.16
C LEU A 81 -4.55 -6.79 6.40
N THR A 82 -5.57 -6.31 7.12
CA THR A 82 -6.63 -5.49 6.52
C THR A 82 -6.06 -4.22 5.89
N LEU A 83 -5.24 -3.47 6.63
CA LEU A 83 -4.61 -2.25 6.15
C LEU A 83 -3.72 -2.47 4.92
N LEU A 84 -3.01 -3.61 4.86
CA LEU A 84 -2.18 -3.99 3.72
C LEU A 84 -3.02 -4.25 2.45
N ARG A 85 -4.19 -4.91 2.59
CA ARG A 85 -5.14 -5.09 1.48
C ARG A 85 -5.68 -3.75 0.99
N HIS A 86 -5.95 -2.83 1.91
CA HIS A 86 -6.41 -1.48 1.56
C HIS A 86 -5.31 -0.70 0.83
N ALA A 87 -4.07 -0.74 1.33
CA ALA A 87 -2.91 -0.14 0.66
C ALA A 87 -2.73 -0.65 -0.78
N ALA A 88 -2.97 -1.94 -1.02
CA ALA A 88 -2.90 -2.55 -2.36
C ALA A 88 -3.98 -2.08 -3.34
N CYS A 89 -5.05 -1.44 -2.85
CA CYS A 89 -6.11 -0.88 -3.68
C CYS A 89 -5.85 0.57 -4.11
N PHE A 90 -4.85 1.25 -3.55
CA PHE A 90 -4.40 2.57 -4.00
C PHE A 90 -3.53 2.47 -5.26
N ALA A 91 -3.18 3.62 -5.86
CA ALA A 91 -2.31 3.64 -7.02
C ALA A 91 -0.94 3.00 -6.69
N PRO A 92 -0.52 1.96 -7.44
CA PRO A 92 0.68 1.20 -7.08
C PRO A 92 1.94 2.05 -7.07
N GLY A 93 2.67 2.05 -5.94
CA GLY A 93 3.92 2.78 -5.80
C GLY A 93 3.78 4.30 -5.73
N GLU A 94 2.58 4.85 -5.57
CA GLU A 94 2.38 6.25 -5.20
C GLU A 94 2.37 6.42 -3.68
N SER A 95 2.70 7.64 -3.22
CA SER A 95 2.61 7.99 -1.79
C SER A 95 1.14 8.20 -1.40
N ILE A 96 0.73 7.55 -0.32
CA ILE A 96 -0.62 7.54 0.22
C ILE A 96 -0.64 8.39 1.50
N PRO A 97 -1.46 9.46 1.55
CA PRO A 97 -1.66 10.22 2.77
C PRO A 97 -2.13 9.32 3.92
N ARG A 98 -1.51 9.49 5.10
CA ARG A 98 -1.79 8.67 6.29
C ARG A 98 -3.27 8.70 6.66
N ASP A 99 -3.85 9.88 6.71
CA ASP A 99 -5.23 10.05 7.15
C ASP A 99 -6.21 9.37 6.17
N LEU A 100 -5.89 9.39 4.87
CA LEU A 100 -6.67 8.73 3.83
C LEU A 100 -6.65 7.21 3.96
N ILE A 101 -5.47 6.60 4.14
CA ILE A 101 -5.40 5.14 4.30
C ILE A 101 -6.07 4.68 5.60
N LEU A 102 -5.93 5.43 6.69
CA LEU A 102 -6.59 5.12 7.95
C LEU A 102 -8.11 5.31 7.88
N ALA A 103 -8.60 6.31 7.16
CA ALA A 103 -10.02 6.52 6.91
C ALA A 103 -10.66 5.32 6.18
N SER A 104 -9.89 4.61 5.34
CA SER A 104 -10.38 3.42 4.64
C SER A 104 -10.66 2.23 5.56
N LEU A 105 -10.14 2.21 6.80
CA LEU A 105 -10.40 1.11 7.74
C LEU A 105 -11.81 1.14 8.34
N GLU A 106 -12.57 2.23 8.14
CA GLU A 106 -13.96 2.39 8.60
C GLU A 106 -14.19 1.98 10.06
N LEU A 107 -13.19 2.21 10.92
CA LEU A 107 -13.25 1.79 12.32
C LEU A 107 -14.44 2.47 13.01
N THR A 108 -15.29 1.68 13.63
CA THR A 108 -16.43 2.17 14.42
C THR A 108 -15.93 2.80 15.72
N GLY A 109 -15.67 4.10 15.69
CA GLY A 109 -15.27 4.89 16.87
C GLY A 109 -14.15 5.88 16.54
N THR A 110 -14.37 7.15 16.86
CA THR A 110 -13.33 8.20 16.80
C THR A 110 -12.59 8.33 18.13
N ASP A 111 -12.55 7.27 18.92
CA ASP A 111 -11.94 7.26 20.24
C ASP A 111 -10.42 7.00 20.16
N LEU A 112 -9.74 7.32 21.26
CA LEU A 112 -8.29 7.21 21.36
C LEU A 112 -7.80 5.76 21.11
N ASP A 113 -8.60 4.76 21.48
CA ASP A 113 -8.27 3.36 21.30
C ASP A 113 -8.31 2.93 19.83
N SER A 114 -9.26 3.42 19.04
CA SER A 114 -9.30 3.17 17.59
C SER A 114 -8.12 3.84 16.88
N ALA A 115 -7.80 5.08 17.27
CA ALA A 115 -6.62 5.77 16.75
C ALA A 115 -5.33 5.00 17.08
N ARG A 116 -5.16 4.55 18.33
CA ARG A 116 -4.00 3.78 18.77
C ARG A 116 -3.85 2.46 18.00
N ARG A 117 -4.92 1.67 17.89
CA ARG A 117 -4.91 0.40 17.15
C ARG A 117 -4.50 0.59 15.68
N SER A 118 -5.04 1.61 15.03
CA SER A 118 -4.72 1.91 13.63
C SER A 118 -3.25 2.35 13.45
N ALA A 119 -2.70 3.11 14.40
CA ALA A 119 -1.30 3.49 14.41
C ALA A 119 -0.37 2.30 14.67
N ASP A 120 -0.74 1.40 15.58
CA ASP A 120 0.01 0.18 15.89
C ASP A 120 0.06 -0.75 14.66
N ALA A 121 -1.06 -0.93 13.96
CA ALA A 121 -1.14 -1.72 12.73
C ALA A 121 -0.26 -1.14 11.60
N LEU A 122 -0.28 0.19 11.42
CA LEU A 122 0.57 0.85 10.42
C LEU A 122 2.05 0.70 10.77
N ALA A 123 2.42 0.96 12.03
CA ALA A 123 3.78 0.78 12.51
C ALA A 123 4.25 -0.66 12.34
N ARG A 124 3.36 -1.64 12.57
CA ARG A 124 3.65 -3.06 12.36
C ARG A 124 4.03 -3.37 10.92
N LEU A 125 3.29 -2.86 9.93
CA LEU A 125 3.61 -3.03 8.51
C LEU A 125 4.93 -2.35 8.11
N THR A 126 5.17 -1.13 8.59
CA THR A 126 6.42 -0.41 8.34
C THR A 126 7.61 -1.12 8.97
N ASN A 127 7.44 -1.67 10.17
CA ASN A 127 8.49 -2.43 10.86
C ASN A 127 8.87 -3.68 10.06
N LEU A 128 7.90 -4.40 9.51
CA LEU A 128 8.11 -5.57 8.66
C LEU A 128 8.64 -5.24 7.24
N GLY A 129 8.75 -3.96 6.88
CA GLY A 129 9.17 -3.52 5.55
C GLY A 129 8.12 -3.76 4.46
N LEU A 130 6.85 -3.98 4.86
CA LEU A 130 5.72 -4.14 3.95
C LEU A 130 5.13 -2.79 3.51
N LEU A 131 5.42 -1.72 4.27
CA LEU A 131 5.15 -0.34 3.88
C LEU A 131 6.41 0.52 4.07
N GLU A 132 6.62 1.44 3.15
CA GLU A 132 7.61 2.50 3.28
C GLU A 132 6.95 3.73 3.91
N SER A 133 7.65 4.41 4.82
CA SER A 133 7.19 5.68 5.39
C SER A 133 7.93 6.84 4.72
N GLY A 134 7.19 7.84 4.28
CA GLY A 134 7.72 9.10 3.76
C GLY A 134 7.92 10.16 4.85
N ASP A 135 8.52 11.28 4.44
CA ASP A 135 8.95 12.34 5.35
C ASP A 135 7.80 13.12 5.99
N GLN A 136 6.59 13.06 5.43
CA GLN A 136 5.41 13.77 5.93
C GLN A 136 4.44 12.83 6.65
N GLY A 137 4.89 11.62 7.03
CA GLY A 137 4.07 10.59 7.64
C GLY A 137 3.19 9.84 6.65
N ASP A 138 3.29 10.17 5.36
CA ASP A 138 2.75 9.43 4.24
C ASP A 138 3.34 8.03 4.17
N VAL A 139 2.61 7.12 3.53
CA VAL A 139 3.04 5.73 3.38
C VAL A 139 2.94 5.28 1.95
N ARG A 140 3.82 4.36 1.56
CA ARG A 140 3.88 3.86 0.21
C ARG A 140 3.94 2.35 0.22
N LEU A 141 3.08 1.73 -0.57
CA LEU A 141 3.19 0.31 -0.89
C LEU A 141 3.92 0.17 -2.22
N HIS A 142 5.01 -0.60 -2.23
CA HIS A 142 5.77 -0.82 -3.45
C HIS A 142 4.93 -1.55 -4.50
N ARG A 143 5.04 -1.17 -5.79
CA ARG A 143 4.22 -1.74 -6.88
C ARG A 143 4.22 -3.27 -6.91
N LEU A 144 5.36 -3.92 -6.69
CA LEU A 144 5.44 -5.39 -6.64
C LEU A 144 4.72 -6.00 -5.42
N LEU A 145 4.68 -5.30 -4.27
CA LEU A 145 3.89 -5.72 -3.12
C LEU A 145 2.39 -5.57 -3.38
N CYS A 146 1.96 -4.51 -4.09
CA CYS A 146 0.55 -4.38 -4.51
C CYS A 146 0.12 -5.60 -5.33
N MET A 147 0.97 -6.03 -6.27
CA MET A 147 0.69 -7.19 -7.11
C MET A 147 0.68 -8.49 -6.31
N PHE A 148 1.66 -8.68 -5.41
CA PHE A 148 1.69 -9.83 -4.50
C PHE A 148 0.42 -9.92 -3.65
N VAL A 149 -0.01 -8.82 -3.04
CA VAL A 149 -1.22 -8.77 -2.19
C VAL A 149 -2.48 -9.05 -3.01
N ALA A 150 -2.54 -8.59 -4.26
CA ALA A 150 -3.65 -8.86 -5.17
C ALA A 150 -3.70 -10.33 -5.66
N ASP A 151 -2.56 -11.00 -5.73
CA ASP A 151 -2.46 -12.41 -6.16
C ASP A 151 -2.92 -13.38 -5.06
N ILE A 152 -2.64 -13.05 -3.80
CA ILE A 152 -2.91 -13.96 -2.66
C ILE A 152 -4.31 -13.85 -2.04
N GLY A 153 -5.13 -12.87 -2.44
CA GLY A 153 -6.40 -12.64 -1.76
C GLY A 153 -7.42 -11.82 -2.54
N ASN A 154 -8.68 -11.96 -2.14
CA ASN A 154 -9.75 -11.12 -2.64
C ASN A 154 -9.64 -9.70 -2.05
N LEU A 155 -9.67 -8.68 -2.91
CA LEU A 155 -9.58 -7.27 -2.57
C LEU A 155 -10.91 -6.49 -2.74
N ASP A 156 -12.03 -7.14 -3.03
CA ASP A 156 -13.31 -6.48 -3.34
C ASP A 156 -13.81 -5.58 -2.21
N GLU A 157 -13.80 -6.08 -0.97
CA GLU A 157 -14.19 -5.30 0.21
C GLU A 157 -13.23 -4.13 0.47
N ALA A 158 -11.92 -4.39 0.38
CA ALA A 158 -10.88 -3.39 0.54
C ALA A 158 -10.99 -2.29 -0.52
N ARG A 159 -11.25 -2.67 -1.77
CA ARG A 159 -11.44 -1.75 -2.90
C ARG A 159 -12.65 -0.87 -2.67
N ALA A 160 -13.78 -1.45 -2.28
CA ALA A 160 -14.99 -0.69 -1.99
C ALA A 160 -14.81 0.29 -0.83
N ALA A 161 -14.06 -0.09 0.22
CA ALA A 161 -13.75 0.79 1.35
C ALA A 161 -12.80 1.94 0.96
N VAL A 162 -11.75 1.65 0.19
CA VAL A 162 -10.81 2.65 -0.33
C VAL A 162 -11.52 3.64 -1.26
N GLU A 163 -12.38 3.17 -2.16
CA GLU A 163 -13.19 4.02 -3.04
C GLU A 163 -14.06 5.00 -2.23
N ARG A 164 -14.74 4.51 -1.17
CA ARG A 164 -15.56 5.36 -0.29
C ARG A 164 -14.71 6.40 0.44
N ALA A 165 -13.59 6.00 1.03
CA ALA A 165 -12.70 6.91 1.73
C ALA A 165 -12.13 7.99 0.80
N LEU A 166 -11.71 7.61 -0.41
CA LEU A 166 -11.18 8.54 -1.39
C LEU A 166 -12.23 9.52 -1.92
N ILE A 167 -13.46 9.07 -2.15
CA ILE A 167 -14.57 9.94 -2.54
C ILE A 167 -14.86 10.97 -1.43
N ALA A 168 -14.88 10.54 -0.17
CA ALA A 168 -15.14 11.41 0.97
C ALA A 168 -14.03 12.47 1.11
N GLU A 169 -12.77 12.04 1.07
CA GLU A 169 -11.59 12.92 1.15
C GLU A 169 -11.57 13.93 0.00
N ALA A 170 -11.76 13.46 -1.24
CA ALA A 170 -11.76 14.34 -2.40
C ALA A 170 -12.87 15.41 -2.33
N ARG A 171 -14.06 15.08 -1.83
CA ARG A 171 -15.13 16.06 -1.60
C ARG A 171 -14.71 17.09 -0.56
N GLN A 172 -14.23 16.64 0.58
CA GLN A 172 -13.80 17.51 1.68
C GLN A 172 -12.71 18.49 1.20
N LEU A 173 -11.67 17.99 0.52
CA LEU A 173 -10.57 18.80 0.04
C LEU A 173 -11.01 19.85 -0.99
N ALA A 174 -11.99 19.52 -1.84
CA ALA A 174 -12.56 20.46 -2.79
C ALA A 174 -13.34 21.58 -2.09
N GLU A 175 -14.11 21.24 -1.05
CA GLU A 175 -14.88 22.20 -0.23
C GLU A 175 -13.96 23.18 0.49
N VAL A 176 -12.90 22.70 1.13
CA VAL A 176 -11.93 23.54 1.85
C VAL A 176 -10.85 24.15 0.93
N ARG A 177 -10.86 23.82 -0.35
CA ARG A 177 -9.92 24.29 -1.39
C ARG A 177 -8.45 24.07 -1.03
N ASN A 178 -8.12 22.93 -0.43
CA ASN A 178 -6.76 22.59 -0.08
C ASN A 178 -6.01 21.99 -1.28
N VAL A 179 -5.49 22.87 -2.13
CA VAL A 179 -4.80 22.52 -3.39
C VAL A 179 -3.64 21.54 -3.20
N ALA A 180 -2.86 21.69 -2.13
CA ALA A 180 -1.70 20.82 -1.89
C ALA A 180 -2.12 19.36 -1.67
N GLN A 181 -3.14 19.14 -0.85
CA GLN A 181 -3.67 17.79 -0.59
C GLN A 181 -4.46 17.23 -1.78
N MET A 182 -5.13 18.09 -2.56
CA MET A 182 -5.78 17.66 -3.81
C MET A 182 -4.77 17.09 -4.82
N LEU A 183 -3.59 17.72 -4.95
CA LEU A 183 -2.50 17.20 -5.78
C LEU A 183 -1.96 15.87 -5.24
N ALA A 184 -1.85 15.72 -3.91
CA ALA A 184 -1.35 14.51 -3.28
C ALA A 184 -2.23 13.27 -3.57
N ILE A 185 -3.56 13.43 -3.67
CA ILE A 185 -4.48 12.31 -3.93
C ILE A 185 -4.85 12.13 -5.41
N GLN A 186 -4.40 13.01 -6.31
CA GLN A 186 -4.83 13.02 -7.70
C GLN A 186 -4.47 11.74 -8.46
N GLY A 187 -3.27 11.21 -8.21
CA GLY A 187 -2.82 9.96 -8.84
C GLY A 187 -3.68 8.76 -8.44
N HIS A 188 -4.06 8.70 -7.15
CA HIS A 188 -5.01 7.73 -6.63
C HIS A 188 -6.41 7.86 -7.23
N LEU A 189 -6.96 9.09 -7.31
CA LEU A 189 -8.27 9.34 -7.91
C LEU A 189 -8.35 8.84 -9.34
N ARG A 190 -7.33 9.14 -10.16
CA ARG A 190 -7.26 8.66 -11.54
C ARG A 190 -7.16 7.15 -11.61
N ALA A 191 -6.19 6.56 -10.90
CA ALA A 191 -5.93 5.12 -10.97
C ALA A 191 -7.16 4.30 -10.55
N ILE A 192 -7.85 4.72 -9.48
CA ILE A 192 -9.02 4.02 -8.97
C ILE A 192 -10.23 4.25 -9.89
N ALA A 193 -10.42 5.45 -10.44
CA ALA A 193 -11.48 5.70 -11.43
C ALA A 193 -11.36 4.81 -12.67
N GLU A 194 -10.14 4.60 -13.16
CA GLU A 194 -9.85 3.76 -14.34
C GLU A 194 -10.14 2.26 -14.11
N HIS A 195 -10.09 1.80 -12.86
CA HIS A 195 -10.23 0.38 -12.50
C HIS A 195 -11.49 0.09 -11.65
N ALA A 196 -12.37 1.08 -11.47
CA ALA A 196 -13.60 0.92 -10.72
C ALA A 196 -14.51 -0.10 -11.43
N ALA A 197 -14.85 -1.17 -10.72
CA ALA A 197 -15.70 -2.23 -11.25
C ALA A 197 -17.17 -1.79 -11.38
N ASP A 198 -17.59 -0.85 -10.52
CA ASP A 198 -18.94 -0.30 -10.49
C ASP A 198 -19.02 1.00 -11.31
N THR A 199 -19.92 1.02 -12.29
CA THR A 199 -20.11 2.16 -13.19
C THR A 199 -20.52 3.43 -12.43
N GLU A 200 -21.34 3.32 -11.37
CA GLU A 200 -21.78 4.48 -10.60
C GLU A 200 -20.62 5.11 -9.81
N ARG A 201 -19.77 4.26 -9.20
CA ARG A 201 -18.57 4.70 -8.50
C ARG A 201 -17.55 5.29 -9.47
N ALA A 202 -17.35 4.66 -10.63
CA ALA A 202 -16.47 5.17 -11.69
C ALA A 202 -16.87 6.59 -12.12
N VAL A 203 -18.17 6.81 -12.40
CA VAL A 203 -18.71 8.12 -12.76
C VAL A 203 -18.46 9.14 -11.65
N THR A 204 -18.72 8.77 -10.39
CA THR A 204 -18.49 9.64 -9.23
C THR A 204 -17.02 10.06 -9.11
N LEU A 205 -16.09 9.11 -9.25
CA LEU A 205 -14.65 9.37 -9.18
C LEU A 205 -14.18 10.27 -10.33
N PHE A 206 -14.63 10.02 -11.57
CA PHE A 206 -14.29 10.87 -12.72
C PHE A 206 -14.85 12.30 -12.58
N LEU A 207 -16.07 12.45 -12.04
CA LEU A 207 -16.64 13.77 -11.76
C LEU A 207 -15.80 14.54 -10.73
N LEU A 208 -15.37 13.88 -9.65
CA LEU A 208 -14.51 14.49 -8.63
C LEU A 208 -13.14 14.87 -9.19
N LEU A 209 -12.54 14.01 -10.01
CA LEU A 209 -11.27 14.31 -10.69
C LEU A 209 -11.41 15.55 -11.59
N GLY A 210 -12.48 15.64 -12.39
CA GLY A 210 -12.75 16.81 -13.23
C GLY A 210 -12.96 18.10 -12.43
N TRP A 211 -13.66 18.02 -11.30
CA TRP A 211 -13.85 19.16 -10.42
C TRP A 211 -12.54 19.62 -9.78
N HIS A 212 -11.71 18.69 -9.30
CA HIS A 212 -10.38 18.98 -8.77
C HIS A 212 -9.50 19.69 -9.80
N LEU A 213 -9.44 19.16 -11.02
CA LEU A 213 -8.67 19.77 -12.12
C LEU A 213 -9.13 21.20 -12.43
N THR A 214 -10.44 21.46 -12.38
CA THR A 214 -10.99 22.80 -12.59
C THR A 214 -10.55 23.78 -11.49
N ILE A 215 -10.54 23.34 -10.23
CA ILE A 215 -10.08 24.15 -9.11
C ILE A 215 -8.57 24.46 -9.24
N LEU A 216 -7.76 23.44 -9.57
CA LEU A 216 -6.31 23.57 -9.76
C LEU A 216 -5.97 24.56 -10.88
N TYR A 217 -6.62 24.42 -12.04
CA TYR A 217 -6.45 25.33 -13.18
C TYR A 217 -6.75 26.79 -12.81
N ASN A 218 -7.84 27.03 -12.07
CA ASN A 218 -8.19 28.37 -11.62
C ASN A 218 -7.17 28.93 -10.61
N TRP A 219 -6.55 28.07 -9.80
CA TRP A 219 -5.55 28.47 -8.81
C TRP A 219 -4.22 28.88 -9.45
N GLU A 220 -3.74 28.15 -10.46
CA GLU A 220 -2.56 28.53 -11.24
C GLU A 220 -2.77 29.86 -11.98
N GLY A 221 -3.97 30.05 -12.55
CA GLY A 221 -4.35 31.30 -13.20
C GLY A 221 -4.40 32.53 -12.28
N VAL A 222 -4.54 32.34 -10.96
CA VAL A 222 -4.43 33.41 -9.94
C VAL A 222 -2.98 33.63 -9.54
N ARG A 223 -2.18 32.56 -9.42
CA ARG A 223 -0.77 32.64 -9.00
C ARG A 223 0.13 33.28 -10.06
N CYS A 224 -0.13 33.08 -11.35
CA CYS A 224 0.62 33.71 -12.45
C CYS A 224 0.30 35.20 -12.69
N ARG A 225 -0.71 35.77 -12.01
CA ARG A 225 -1.10 37.20 -12.13
C ARG A 225 -0.57 38.07 -10.98
N ARG A 226 0.24 37.51 -10.08
CA ARG A 226 0.95 38.22 -9.01
C ARG A 226 2.44 38.16 -9.26
#